data_AF-A0A379F713-F1
#
_entry.id   AF-A0A379F713-F1
#
_cell.length_a   1.000
_cell.length_b   1.000
_cell.length_c   1.000
_cell.angle_alpha   90.00
_cell.angle_beta   90.00
_cell.angle_gamma   90.00
#
_symmetry.space_group_name_H-M   'P 1'
#
loop_
_entity.id
_entity.type
_entity.pdbx_description
1 polymer ?
#
loop_
_entity_poly.entity_id
_entity_poly.type
_entity_poly.pdbx_seq_one_letter_code
_entity_poly.pdbx_strand_id
1 'polypeptide(L)'
;MRSTIQGRKIILKNDTTDTKGTVLSGSLLAKQTHEIACLGDEVYCPACQQKGKIIEGDTMMKISNIPVALEGHKVQCGCLKGCVLMAAE
;
A
#
# COMPACT_ATOMS: atom_id res chain seq x y z
N MET A 1 -6.37 -16.73 -0.30
CA MET A 1 -6.87 -15.98 -1.47
C MET A 1 -6.80 -14.51 -1.13
N ARG A 2 -6.10 -13.73 -1.96
CA ARG A 2 -5.94 -12.29 -1.77
C ARG A 2 -7.15 -11.57 -2.37
N SER A 3 -7.71 -10.61 -1.66
CA SER A 3 -8.86 -9.85 -2.15
C SER A 3 -8.43 -8.97 -3.35
N THR A 4 -9.27 -8.90 -4.37
CA THR A 4 -9.07 -8.01 -5.53
C THR A 4 -10.22 -7.04 -5.64
N ILE A 5 -9.92 -5.77 -5.91
CA ILE A 5 -10.88 -4.68 -6.05
C ILE A 5 -10.74 -4.13 -7.47
N GLN A 6 -11.81 -4.19 -8.25
CA GLN A 6 -11.83 -3.79 -9.67
C GLN A 6 -10.73 -4.46 -10.52
N GLY A 7 -10.36 -5.71 -10.20
CA GLY A 7 -9.29 -6.43 -10.90
C GLY A 7 -7.86 -6.08 -10.45
N ARG A 8 -7.69 -5.19 -9.47
CA ARG A 8 -6.40 -4.90 -8.83
C ARG A 8 -6.31 -5.59 -7.48
N LYS A 9 -5.14 -6.10 -7.14
CA LYS A 9 -4.90 -6.72 -5.82
C LYS A 9 -4.86 -5.62 -4.75
N ILE A 10 -5.48 -5.86 -3.59
CA ILE A 10 -5.30 -4.98 -2.43
C ILE A 10 -3.88 -5.07 -1.92
N ILE A 11 -3.30 -3.96 -1.47
CA ILE A 11 -1.99 -3.97 -0.83
C ILE A 11 -2.15 -4.28 0.65
N LEU A 12 -1.30 -5.14 1.17
CA LEU A 12 -1.27 -5.55 2.56
C LEU A 12 0.02 -5.05 3.21
N LYS A 13 0.03 -5.03 4.53
CA LYS A 13 1.26 -4.85 5.30
C LYS A 13 2.23 -5.98 4.96
N ASN A 14 3.51 -5.64 4.85
CA ASN A 14 4.61 -6.48 4.34
C ASN A 14 4.65 -6.69 2.82
N ASP A 15 3.73 -6.11 2.06
CA ASP A 15 3.91 -6.07 0.60
C ASP A 15 5.08 -5.20 0.20
N THR A 16 5.54 -5.46 -1.02
CA THR A 16 6.68 -4.77 -1.59
C THR A 16 6.26 -3.60 -2.48
N THR A 17 7.25 -2.80 -2.87
CA THR A 17 7.08 -1.81 -3.93
C THR A 17 8.03 -2.12 -5.09
N ASP A 18 7.80 -1.48 -6.23
CA ASP A 18 8.66 -1.57 -7.42
C ASP A 18 10.16 -1.35 -7.10
N THR A 19 10.44 -0.50 -6.11
CA THR A 19 11.80 -0.20 -5.65
C THR A 19 12.28 -1.12 -4.52
N LYS A 20 11.70 -2.31 -4.38
CA LYS A 20 11.90 -3.25 -3.25
C LYS A 20 11.59 -2.64 -1.88
N GLY A 21 10.70 -1.66 -1.83
CA GLY A 21 10.18 -1.11 -0.58
C GLY A 21 9.33 -2.12 0.18
N THR A 22 8.96 -1.79 1.41
CA THR A 22 8.10 -2.64 2.24
C THR A 22 7.06 -1.79 2.96
N VAL A 23 5.81 -2.18 2.87
CA VAL A 23 4.72 -1.52 3.60
C VAL A 23 4.83 -1.86 5.09
N LEU A 24 5.01 -0.84 5.92
CA LEU A 24 5.23 -1.02 7.36
C LEU A 24 3.93 -1.04 8.15
N SER A 25 2.93 -0.32 7.65
CA SER A 25 1.68 -0.08 8.36
C SER A 25 0.48 -0.39 7.46
N GLY A 26 -0.60 -0.82 8.09
CA GLY A 26 -1.86 -1.11 7.43
C GLY A 26 -3.00 -1.17 8.44
N SER A 27 -4.22 -1.11 7.94
CA SER A 27 -5.44 -1.20 8.73
C SER A 27 -5.96 -2.63 8.77
N LEU A 28 -6.08 -3.19 9.98
CA LEU A 28 -6.71 -4.50 10.17
C LEU A 28 -8.24 -4.36 10.09
N LEU A 29 -8.86 -5.15 9.23
CA LEU A 29 -10.32 -5.28 9.20
C LEU A 29 -10.73 -6.55 9.97
N ALA A 30 -11.80 -6.48 10.76
CA ALA A 30 -12.29 -7.64 11.53
C ALA A 30 -12.59 -8.90 10.69
N LYS A 31 -12.76 -8.76 9.37
CA LYS A 31 -12.99 -9.85 8.41
C LYS A 31 -11.74 -10.25 7.61
N GLN A 32 -10.57 -9.70 7.91
CA GLN A 32 -9.34 -9.95 7.17
C GLN A 32 -8.24 -10.44 8.13
N THR A 33 -7.51 -11.46 7.70
CA THR A 33 -6.36 -11.98 8.45
C THR A 33 -5.13 -11.08 8.31
N HIS A 34 -5.09 -10.26 7.26
CA HIS A 34 -3.96 -9.37 6.95
C HIS A 34 -4.38 -7.90 7.05
N GLU A 35 -3.45 -7.08 7.55
CA GLU A 35 -3.57 -5.63 7.59
C GLU A 35 -3.51 -5.07 6.17
N ILE A 36 -4.49 -4.25 5.79
CA ILE A 36 -4.62 -3.68 4.44
C ILE A 36 -4.00 -2.28 4.44
N ALA A 37 -3.05 -2.04 3.55
CA ALA A 37 -2.43 -0.74 3.40
C ALA A 37 -3.46 0.28 2.90
N CYS A 38 -3.50 1.45 3.53
CA CYS A 38 -4.44 2.50 3.21
C CYS A 38 -3.70 3.81 2.87
N LEU A 39 -4.43 4.79 2.33
CA LEU A 39 -3.87 6.11 2.06
C LEU A 39 -3.30 6.72 3.35
N GLY A 40 -2.07 7.18 3.26
CA GLY A 40 -1.30 7.74 4.38
C GLY A 40 -0.42 6.73 5.11
N ASP A 41 -0.53 5.43 4.83
CA ASP A 41 0.31 4.42 5.47
C ASP A 41 1.79 4.60 5.12
N GLU A 42 2.64 4.26 6.10
CA GLU A 42 4.09 4.33 5.97
C GLU A 42 4.64 3.15 5.17
N VAL A 43 5.49 3.46 4.20
CA VAL A 43 6.19 2.49 3.36
C VAL A 43 7.67 2.75 3.47
N TYR A 44 8.45 1.74 3.82
CA TYR A 44 9.89 1.85 3.81
C TYR A 44 10.42 1.75 2.38
N CYS A 45 11.23 2.70 1.93
CA CYS A 45 11.91 2.61 0.64
C CYS A 45 13.41 2.42 0.86
N PRO A 46 14.00 1.26 0.49
CA PRO A 46 15.43 1.02 0.62
C PRO A 46 16.27 1.81 -0.39
N ALA A 47 15.66 2.27 -1.49
CA ALA A 47 16.36 3.03 -2.52
C ALA A 47 16.79 4.44 -2.04
N CYS A 48 15.95 5.11 -1.24
CA CYS A 48 16.29 6.38 -0.60
C CYS A 48 16.52 6.26 0.92
N GLN A 49 16.50 5.03 1.45
CA GLN A 49 16.59 4.69 2.88
C GLN A 49 15.66 5.52 3.78
N GLN A 50 14.53 5.95 3.24
CA GLN A 50 13.56 6.82 3.89
C GLN A 50 12.18 6.19 3.85
N LYS A 51 11.34 6.59 4.80
CA LYS A 51 9.93 6.21 4.81
C LYS A 51 9.16 7.11 3.85
N GLY A 52 8.47 6.51 2.90
CA GLY A 52 7.43 7.15 2.11
C GLY A 52 6.06 6.97 2.73
N LYS A 53 5.08 7.65 2.12
CA LYS A 53 3.66 7.52 2.45
C LYS A 53 2.84 7.27 1.20
N ILE A 54 1.82 6.44 1.34
CA ILE A 54 0.86 6.19 0.26
C ILE A 54 0.03 7.45 0.06
N ILE A 55 0.05 8.03 -1.14
CA ILE A 55 -0.71 9.25 -1.47
C ILE A 55 -1.91 8.98 -2.36
N GLU A 56 -2.02 7.78 -2.91
CA GLU A 56 -3.15 7.36 -3.72
C GLU A 56 -3.90 6.22 -3.04
N GLY A 57 -5.22 6.31 -3.01
CA GLY A 57 -6.10 5.27 -2.49
C GLY A 57 -7.38 5.19 -3.32
N ASP A 58 -8.05 4.05 -3.24
CA ASP A 58 -9.31 3.80 -3.93
C ASP A 58 -10.48 4.48 -3.18
N THR A 59 -11.32 5.20 -3.91
CA THR A 59 -12.43 5.96 -3.32
C THR A 59 -13.68 5.11 -3.10
N MET A 60 -13.83 3.97 -3.78
CA MET A 60 -14.94 3.04 -3.56
C MET A 60 -14.72 2.24 -2.28
N MET A 61 -13.51 1.71 -2.09
CA MET A 61 -13.20 0.87 -0.93
C MET A 61 -12.48 1.68 0.14
N LYS A 62 -13.17 1.87 1.27
CA LYS A 62 -12.62 2.54 2.45
C LYS A 62 -12.67 1.61 3.64
N ILE A 63 -11.55 1.52 4.35
CA ILE A 63 -11.43 0.79 5.60
C ILE A 63 -11.31 1.82 6.72
N SER A 64 -12.23 1.79 7.67
CA SER A 64 -12.20 2.70 8.81
C SER A 64 -12.17 4.19 8.41
N ASN A 65 -12.94 4.56 7.38
CA ASN A 65 -12.92 5.88 6.70
C ASN A 65 -11.67 6.24 5.90
N ILE A 66 -10.67 5.35 5.79
CA ILE A 66 -9.45 5.58 5.02
C ILE A 66 -9.52 4.81 3.69
N PRO A 67 -9.28 5.45 2.54
CA PRO A 67 -9.28 4.75 1.25
C PRO A 67 -8.14 3.74 1.18
N VAL A 68 -8.44 2.54 0.66
CA VAL A 68 -7.46 1.44 0.60
C VAL A 68 -6.49 1.64 -0.55
N ALA A 69 -5.25 1.18 -0.37
CA ALA A 69 -4.25 1.20 -1.42
C ALA A 69 -4.33 -0.09 -2.25
N LEU A 70 -4.33 0.04 -3.57
CA LEU A 70 -4.31 -1.09 -4.50
C LEU A 70 -2.95 -1.18 -5.19
N GLU A 71 -2.71 -2.29 -5.85
CA GLU A 71 -1.59 -2.45 -6.77
C GLU A 71 -1.58 -1.34 -7.83
N GLY A 72 -0.40 -0.75 -8.07
CA GLY A 72 -0.24 0.35 -9.00
C GLY A 72 -0.42 1.75 -8.40
N HIS A 73 -0.78 1.87 -7.13
CA HIS A 73 -0.90 3.17 -6.45
C HIS A 73 0.46 3.78 -6.11
N LYS A 74 0.56 5.11 -6.22
CA LYS A 74 1.79 5.85 -5.91
C LYS A 74 2.00 6.08 -4.42
N VAL A 75 3.28 6.00 -4.09
CA VAL A 75 3.86 6.29 -2.78
C VAL A 75 4.80 7.47 -2.94
N GLN A 76 4.56 8.50 -2.14
CA GLN A 76 5.45 9.63 -2.00
C GLN A 76 6.58 9.25 -1.03
N CYS A 77 7.78 9.02 -1.56
CA CYS A 77 8.99 8.82 -0.76
C CYS A 77 10.05 9.86 -1.15
N GLY A 78 11.26 9.74 -0.61
CA GLY A 78 12.40 10.61 -0.93
C GLY A 78 12.96 10.43 -2.36
N CYS A 79 12.43 9.49 -3.14
CA CYS A 79 12.82 9.32 -4.54
C CYS A 79 12.14 10.37 -5.44
N LEU A 80 12.88 10.89 -6.43
CA LEU A 80 12.39 11.87 -7.41
C LEU A 80 11.10 11.45 -8.14
N LYS A 81 10.93 10.14 -8.40
CA LYS A 81 9.75 9.59 -9.08
C LYS A 81 8.70 8.98 -8.14
N GLY A 82 8.97 8.95 -6.83
CA GLY A 82 8.21 8.12 -5.90
C GLY A 82 8.38 6.62 -6.16
N CYS A 83 7.56 5.81 -5.49
CA CYS A 83 7.49 4.37 -5.67
C CYS A 83 6.06 3.94 -5.97
N VAL A 84 5.89 2.74 -6.50
CA VAL A 84 4.57 2.16 -6.78
C VAL A 84 4.40 0.89 -5.97
N LEU A 85 3.22 0.71 -5.36
CA LEU A 85 2.91 -0.47 -4.58
C LEU A 85 2.73 -1.70 -5.49
N MET A 86 3.35 -2.81 -5.10
CA MET A 86 3.25 -4.09 -5.78
C MET A 86 2.72 -5.14 -4.83
N ALA A 87 1.67 -5.83 -5.27
CA ALA A 87 1.14 -6.95 -4.51
C ALA A 87 2.05 -8.17 -4.74
N ALA A 88 2.68 -8.67 -3.67
CA ALA A 88 3.31 -9.98 -3.69
C ALA A 88 2.31 -11.08 -4.10
N GLU A 89 2.78 -12.05 -4.88
CA GLU A 89 1.94 -13.17 -5.34
C GLU A 89 1.51 -14.11 -4.21
#